data_AF-A0A2E8J1L3-F1
#
_entry.id   AF-A0A2E8J1L3-F1
#
_cell.length_a   1.000
_cell.length_b   1.000
_cell.length_c   1.000
_cell.angle_alpha   90.00
_cell.angle_beta   90.00
_cell.angle_gamma   90.00
#
_symmetry.space_group_name_H-M   'P 1'
#
loop_
_entity.id
_entity.type
_entity.pdbx_description
1 polymer ?
#
loop_
_entity_poly.entity_id
_entity_poly.type
_entity_poly.pdbx_seq_one_letter_code
_entity_poly.pdbx_strand_id
1 'polypeptide(L)'
;KAQNKTAVKKYLKEEQEKIDQHTYMMEVSNHLPGTKDRSALIFWTPYSWGTGAKCFERLNTLIENENLDYCAIFSDGERVLFICPESITRAKVVKILSELGIEKLSENLKQREHYWVRISGIMDDDGIWHNEPKFISIINSNNSTPIFSKPHLTLLTKLGIPIDNFQHDKLAGNSEPSIRMVVRD
;
A
#
# COMPACT_ATOMS: atom_id res chain seq x y z
N LYS A 1 56.42 -8.19 -28.64
CA LYS A 1 55.68 -7.69 -27.46
C LYS A 1 54.17 -7.81 -27.70
N ALA A 2 53.58 -9.00 -27.52
CA ALA A 2 52.14 -9.22 -27.76
C ALA A 2 51.57 -10.42 -26.98
N GLN A 3 51.98 -10.61 -25.72
CA GLN A 3 51.48 -11.72 -24.89
C GLN A 3 50.88 -11.31 -23.54
N ASN A 4 50.74 -10.01 -23.24
CA ASN A 4 50.26 -9.52 -21.94
C ASN A 4 48.89 -8.83 -21.94
N LYS A 5 48.09 -8.95 -23.02
CA LYS A 5 46.72 -8.38 -23.05
C LYS A 5 45.61 -9.40 -22.79
N THR A 6 45.88 -10.69 -22.97
CA THR A 6 44.86 -11.74 -22.85
C THR A 6 44.70 -12.24 -21.41
N ALA A 7 45.79 -12.26 -20.62
CA ALA A 7 45.75 -12.63 -19.21
C ALA A 7 45.00 -11.58 -18.36
N VAL A 8 45.23 -10.29 -18.59
CA VAL A 8 44.56 -9.19 -17.87
C VAL A 8 43.04 -9.18 -18.10
N LYS A 9 42.59 -9.53 -19.32
CA LYS A 9 41.16 -9.66 -19.63
C LYS A 9 40.49 -10.87 -18.97
N LYS A 10 41.25 -11.89 -18.57
CA LYS A 10 40.72 -13.06 -17.87
C LYS A 10 40.54 -12.77 -16.37
N TYR A 11 41.46 -12.02 -15.76
CA TYR A 11 41.37 -11.60 -14.37
C TYR A 11 40.34 -10.49 -14.10
N LEU A 12 40.03 -9.64 -15.10
CA LEU A 12 38.92 -8.66 -15.00
C LEU A 12 37.53 -9.28 -15.16
N LYS A 13 37.44 -10.60 -15.38
CA LYS A 13 36.18 -11.31 -15.64
C LYS A 13 35.75 -12.23 -14.48
N GLU A 14 36.45 -12.19 -13.35
CA GLU A 14 36.25 -13.11 -12.22
C GLU A 14 35.81 -12.45 -10.89
N GLU A 15 35.58 -11.14 -10.83
CA GLU A 15 34.89 -10.50 -9.70
C GLU A 15 33.82 -9.54 -10.21
N GLN A 16 32.78 -10.11 -10.80
CA GLN A 16 31.47 -9.49 -10.71
C GLN A 16 30.68 -10.44 -9.84
N GLU A 17 30.95 -10.39 -8.53
CA GLU A 17 29.99 -10.89 -7.55
C GLU A 17 28.65 -10.33 -8.00
N LYS A 18 27.72 -11.22 -8.36
CA LYS A 18 26.31 -10.88 -8.28
C LYS A 18 26.10 -10.56 -6.81
N ILE A 19 26.23 -9.30 -6.45
CA ILE A 19 25.68 -8.80 -5.20
C ILE A 19 24.19 -9.03 -5.40
N ASP A 20 23.66 -10.06 -4.74
CA ASP A 20 22.22 -10.23 -4.63
C ASP A 20 21.72 -8.97 -3.91
N GLN A 21 21.16 -8.04 -4.68
CA GLN A 21 20.66 -6.77 -4.17
C GLN A 21 19.28 -7.03 -3.59
N HIS A 22 19.20 -7.10 -2.26
CA HIS A 22 17.93 -7.26 -1.60
C HIS A 22 17.25 -5.90 -1.40
N THR A 23 15.93 -5.94 -1.41
CA THR A 23 15.09 -4.81 -1.07
C THR A 23 14.17 -5.17 0.09
N TYR A 24 14.05 -4.25 1.03
CA TYR A 24 13.23 -4.44 2.23
C TYR A 24 12.08 -3.44 2.23
N MET A 25 10.90 -3.91 2.61
CA MET A 25 9.70 -3.07 2.66
C MET A 25 8.74 -3.53 3.75
N MET A 26 7.97 -2.60 4.29
CA MET A 26 6.88 -2.88 5.21
C MET A 26 5.57 -3.00 4.46
N GLU A 27 4.83 -4.05 4.73
CA GLU A 27 3.49 -4.27 4.20
C GLU A 27 2.47 -4.39 5.32
N VAL A 28 1.24 -3.96 5.05
CA VAL A 28 0.09 -4.14 5.93
C VAL A 28 -0.94 -5.05 5.26
N SER A 29 -1.59 -5.90 6.05
CA SER A 29 -2.75 -6.67 5.61
C SER A 29 -3.97 -5.76 5.52
N ASN A 30 -4.79 -5.93 4.48
CA ASN A 30 -6.06 -5.22 4.38
C ASN A 30 -7.19 -5.81 5.25
N HIS A 31 -6.97 -6.98 5.86
CA HIS A 31 -7.96 -7.67 6.67
C HIS A 31 -8.22 -6.96 8.02
N LEU A 32 -9.47 -7.00 8.49
CA LEU A 32 -9.83 -6.56 9.85
C LEU A 32 -9.77 -7.74 10.83
N PRO A 33 -8.73 -7.84 11.69
CA PRO A 33 -8.64 -8.91 12.67
C PRO A 33 -9.83 -8.88 13.64
N GLY A 34 -10.41 -10.04 13.93
CA GLY A 34 -11.61 -10.17 14.75
C GLY A 34 -12.92 -10.13 13.96
N THR A 35 -12.85 -10.07 12.62
CA THR A 35 -14.01 -10.18 11.73
C THR A 35 -13.83 -11.34 10.76
N LYS A 36 -14.94 -11.90 10.24
CA LYS A 36 -14.88 -13.02 9.30
C LYS A 36 -14.65 -12.56 7.85
N ASP A 37 -15.28 -11.46 7.46
CA ASP A 37 -15.43 -11.07 6.06
C ASP A 37 -15.26 -9.56 5.83
N ARG A 38 -14.59 -8.84 6.75
CA ARG A 38 -14.36 -7.40 6.62
C ARG A 38 -12.92 -7.07 6.27
N SER A 39 -12.77 -6.00 5.52
CA SER A 39 -11.50 -5.49 5.02
C SER A 39 -11.54 -3.98 4.87
N ALA A 40 -10.38 -3.34 5.03
CA ALA A 40 -10.16 -1.97 4.59
C ALA A 40 -9.84 -1.96 3.09
N LEU A 41 -10.17 -0.85 2.42
CA LEU A 41 -9.77 -0.63 1.04
C LEU A 41 -8.42 0.09 1.03
N ILE A 42 -7.37 -0.66 0.72
CA ILE A 42 -5.98 -0.18 0.71
C ILE A 42 -5.36 -0.60 -0.60
N PHE A 43 -4.80 0.32 -1.38
CA PHE A 43 -4.12 -0.03 -2.63
C PHE A 43 -3.21 1.09 -3.11
N TRP A 44 -2.20 0.70 -3.90
CA TRP A 44 -1.49 1.63 -4.77
C TRP A 44 -2.25 1.79 -6.08
N THR A 45 -2.46 3.02 -6.53
CA THR A 45 -3.06 3.28 -7.85
C THR A 45 -2.23 2.61 -8.96
N PRO A 46 -2.84 2.22 -10.09
CA PRO A 46 -2.07 1.73 -11.23
C PRO A 46 -1.01 2.74 -11.68
N TYR A 47 0.16 2.28 -12.11
CA TYR A 47 1.23 3.15 -12.64
C TYR A 47 0.75 4.09 -13.75
N SER A 48 -0.19 3.62 -14.58
CA SER A 48 -0.79 4.39 -15.67
C SER A 48 -1.62 5.59 -15.21
N TRP A 49 -1.93 5.71 -13.93
CA TRP A 49 -2.65 6.87 -13.37
C TRP A 49 -1.70 8.01 -12.99
N GLY A 50 -0.44 7.69 -12.67
CA GLY A 50 0.53 8.66 -12.14
C GLY A 50 0.07 9.32 -10.84
N THR A 51 0.50 10.55 -10.61
CA THR A 51 0.24 11.34 -9.39
C THR A 51 -0.40 12.71 -9.66
N GLY A 52 -0.79 12.99 -10.91
CA GLY A 52 -1.36 14.27 -11.32
C GLY A 52 -2.89 14.39 -11.12
N ALA A 53 -3.46 15.51 -11.54
CA ALA A 53 -4.88 15.84 -11.37
C ALA A 53 -5.86 14.74 -11.81
N LYS A 54 -5.61 14.10 -12.96
CA LYS A 54 -6.44 12.99 -13.46
C LYS A 54 -6.49 11.79 -12.51
N CYS A 55 -5.42 11.52 -11.77
CA CYS A 55 -5.41 10.48 -10.74
C CYS A 55 -6.38 10.84 -9.61
N PHE A 56 -6.34 12.08 -9.13
CA PHE A 56 -7.22 12.57 -8.09
C PHE A 56 -8.68 12.66 -8.53
N GLU A 57 -8.95 13.07 -9.78
CA GLU A 57 -10.31 13.02 -10.35
C GLU A 57 -10.88 11.60 -10.29
N ARG A 58 -10.11 10.59 -10.70
CA ARG A 58 -10.53 9.18 -10.62
C ARG A 58 -10.75 8.71 -9.18
N LEU A 59 -9.89 9.12 -8.25
CA LEU A 59 -10.06 8.79 -6.83
C LEU A 59 -11.30 9.46 -6.24
N ASN A 60 -11.59 10.71 -6.60
CA ASN A 60 -12.80 11.40 -6.18
C ASN A 60 -14.05 10.71 -6.72
N THR A 61 -14.05 10.32 -8.00
CA THR A 61 -15.15 9.53 -8.59
C THR A 61 -15.34 8.19 -7.86
N LEU A 62 -14.25 7.51 -7.47
CA LEU A 62 -14.33 6.29 -6.67
C LEU A 62 -15.00 6.56 -5.31
N ILE A 63 -14.55 7.60 -4.60
CA ILE A 63 -15.09 7.99 -3.29
C ILE A 63 -16.58 8.27 -3.37
N GLU A 64 -17.00 9.05 -4.37
CA GLU A 64 -18.40 9.40 -4.59
C GLU A 64 -19.26 8.17 -4.94
N ASN A 65 -18.81 7.34 -5.89
CA ASN A 65 -19.57 6.18 -6.36
C ASN A 65 -19.73 5.11 -5.27
N GLU A 66 -18.70 4.90 -4.46
CA GLU A 66 -18.70 3.89 -3.41
C GLU A 66 -19.19 4.42 -2.05
N ASN A 67 -19.53 5.72 -2.00
CA ASN A 67 -19.94 6.47 -0.83
C ASN A 67 -18.95 6.29 0.33
N LEU A 68 -17.67 6.46 0.03
CA LEU A 68 -16.60 6.40 1.02
C LEU A 68 -16.51 7.75 1.76
N ASP A 69 -16.39 7.69 3.07
CA ASP A 69 -16.45 8.85 3.92
C ASP A 69 -15.06 9.40 4.23
N TYR A 70 -14.14 8.54 4.67
CA TYR A 70 -12.81 8.95 5.11
C TYR A 70 -11.73 8.21 4.33
N CYS A 71 -10.87 8.96 3.63
CA CYS A 71 -9.80 8.39 2.84
C CYS A 71 -8.50 9.20 3.03
N ALA A 72 -7.41 8.52 3.36
CA ALA A 72 -6.08 9.10 3.44
C ALA A 72 -5.28 8.80 2.16
N ILE A 73 -4.55 9.81 1.68
CA ILE A 73 -3.79 9.77 0.44
C ILE A 73 -2.32 10.03 0.73
N PHE A 74 -1.47 9.14 0.24
CA PHE A 74 -0.01 9.27 0.26
C PHE A 74 0.55 9.11 -1.16
N SER A 75 1.77 9.56 -1.41
CA SER A 75 2.44 9.40 -2.71
C SER A 75 3.93 9.10 -2.54
N ASP A 76 4.45 8.18 -3.34
CA ASP A 76 5.89 7.91 -3.44
C ASP A 76 6.57 8.70 -4.57
N GLY A 77 5.83 9.61 -5.22
CA GLY A 77 6.28 10.37 -6.38
C GLY A 77 5.85 9.75 -7.72
N GLU A 78 5.62 8.44 -7.78
CA GLU A 78 5.23 7.72 -8.99
C GLU A 78 3.76 7.32 -8.99
N ARG A 79 3.25 6.94 -7.82
CA ARG A 79 1.87 6.46 -7.61
C ARG A 79 1.31 7.01 -6.32
N VAL A 80 0.00 6.86 -6.20
CA VAL A 80 -0.75 7.22 -4.99
C VAL A 80 -1.07 5.96 -4.20
N LEU A 81 -0.78 5.97 -2.90
CA LEU A 81 -1.30 5.02 -1.93
C LEU A 81 -2.60 5.57 -1.36
N PHE A 82 -3.67 4.83 -1.57
CA PHE A 82 -5.00 5.13 -1.08
C PHE A 82 -5.34 4.23 0.10
N ILE A 83 -5.79 4.82 1.21
CA ILE A 83 -6.17 4.10 2.43
C ILE A 83 -7.54 4.60 2.89
N CYS A 84 -8.56 3.77 2.73
CA CYS A 84 -9.88 3.99 3.33
C CYS A 84 -10.04 3.02 4.52
N PRO A 85 -9.99 3.52 5.77
CA PRO A 85 -10.04 2.70 6.98
C PRO A 85 -11.47 2.30 7.35
N GLU A 86 -12.38 2.17 6.38
CA GLU A 86 -13.74 1.68 6.63
C GLU A 86 -13.80 0.14 6.68
N SER A 87 -14.76 -0.40 7.43
CA SER A 87 -15.06 -1.82 7.56
C SER A 87 -15.96 -2.29 6.42
N ILE A 88 -15.35 -2.49 5.26
CA ILE A 88 -16.03 -2.86 4.02
C ILE A 88 -16.14 -4.39 3.93
N THR A 89 -17.24 -4.91 3.37
CA THR A 89 -17.34 -6.35 3.11
C THR A 89 -16.29 -6.76 2.08
N ARG A 90 -15.68 -7.93 2.28
CA ARG A 90 -14.68 -8.49 1.37
C ARG A 90 -15.19 -8.54 -0.07
N ALA A 91 -16.45 -8.92 -0.27
CA ALA A 91 -17.09 -8.93 -1.58
C ALA A 91 -17.17 -7.54 -2.25
N LYS A 92 -17.46 -6.47 -1.48
CA LYS A 92 -17.47 -5.10 -2.01
C LYS A 92 -16.04 -4.64 -2.34
N VAL A 93 -15.05 -4.92 -1.51
CA VAL A 93 -13.64 -4.60 -1.81
C VAL A 93 -13.16 -5.30 -3.08
N VAL A 94 -13.50 -6.59 -3.25
CA VAL A 94 -13.23 -7.35 -4.48
C VAL A 94 -13.81 -6.66 -5.71
N LYS A 95 -15.10 -6.27 -5.65
CA LYS A 95 -15.78 -5.58 -6.73
C LYS A 95 -15.05 -4.28 -7.11
N ILE A 96 -14.78 -3.43 -6.11
CA ILE A 96 -14.09 -2.16 -6.30
C ILE A 96 -12.72 -2.35 -6.96
N LEU A 97 -11.91 -3.28 -6.46
CA LEU A 97 -10.57 -3.52 -7.00
C LEU A 97 -10.59 -4.00 -8.46
N SER A 98 -11.54 -4.86 -8.82
CA SER A 98 -11.70 -5.30 -10.23
C SER A 98 -12.17 -4.15 -11.13
N GLU A 99 -13.11 -3.31 -10.68
CA GLU A 99 -13.57 -2.14 -11.45
C GLU A 99 -12.46 -1.09 -11.66
N LEU A 100 -11.51 -1.00 -10.72
CA LEU A 100 -10.31 -0.17 -10.84
C LEU A 100 -9.21 -0.80 -11.73
N GLY A 101 -9.40 -2.03 -12.22
CA GLY A 101 -8.41 -2.77 -13.00
C GLY A 101 -7.23 -3.32 -12.19
N ILE A 102 -7.39 -3.46 -10.87
CA ILE A 102 -6.35 -3.96 -9.95
C ILE A 102 -6.55 -5.46 -9.70
N GLU A 103 -6.57 -6.23 -10.78
CA GLU A 103 -7.03 -7.63 -10.76
C GLU A 103 -6.21 -8.53 -9.85
N LYS A 104 -4.89 -8.30 -9.76
CA LYS A 104 -4.03 -9.10 -8.88
C LYS A 104 -4.47 -8.99 -7.41
N LEU A 105 -4.84 -7.80 -6.93
CA LEU A 105 -5.30 -7.65 -5.54
C LEU A 105 -6.71 -8.24 -5.36
N SER A 106 -7.59 -8.01 -6.34
CA SER A 106 -8.94 -8.60 -6.34
C SER A 106 -8.90 -10.13 -6.23
N GLU A 107 -8.10 -10.79 -7.08
CA GLU A 107 -7.96 -12.25 -7.06
C GLU A 107 -7.30 -12.78 -5.79
N ASN A 108 -6.27 -12.09 -5.28
CA ASN A 108 -5.68 -12.47 -3.99
C ASN A 108 -6.71 -12.37 -2.85
N LEU A 109 -7.54 -11.33 -2.83
CA LEU A 109 -8.58 -11.17 -1.81
C LEU A 109 -9.64 -12.28 -1.88
N LYS A 110 -10.05 -12.68 -3.10
CA LYS A 110 -10.99 -13.80 -3.32
C LYS A 110 -10.43 -15.13 -2.79
N GLN A 111 -9.15 -15.41 -3.07
CA GLN A 111 -8.54 -16.72 -2.82
C GLN A 111 -7.95 -16.87 -1.41
N ARG A 112 -7.40 -15.78 -0.86
CA ARG A 112 -6.56 -15.81 0.37
C ARG A 112 -7.15 -15.01 1.51
N GLU A 113 -8.38 -14.50 1.35
CA GLU A 113 -9.14 -13.73 2.34
C GLU A 113 -8.58 -12.35 2.69
N HIS A 114 -7.33 -12.07 2.30
CA HIS A 114 -6.62 -10.82 2.50
C HIS A 114 -5.52 -10.66 1.45
N TYR A 115 -4.99 -9.45 1.35
CA TYR A 115 -3.76 -9.16 0.63
C TYR A 115 -2.89 -8.19 1.42
N TRP A 116 -1.62 -8.15 1.04
CA TRP A 116 -0.61 -7.29 1.66
C TRP A 116 -0.31 -6.10 0.75
N VAL A 117 -0.20 -4.91 1.33
CA VAL A 117 0.11 -3.66 0.61
C VAL A 117 1.31 -2.99 1.24
N ARG A 118 2.29 -2.60 0.42
CA ARG A 118 3.43 -1.79 0.86
C ARG A 118 2.95 -0.45 1.45
N ILE A 119 3.43 -0.10 2.63
CA ILE A 119 3.14 1.19 3.31
C ILE A 119 4.40 2.03 3.56
N SER A 120 5.59 1.49 3.34
CA SER A 120 6.87 2.19 3.48
C SER A 120 7.51 2.52 2.13
N GLY A 121 8.67 3.18 2.18
CA GLY A 121 9.63 3.16 1.08
C GLY A 121 10.20 1.77 0.82
N ILE A 122 11.20 1.71 -0.04
CA ILE A 122 11.99 0.52 -0.34
C ILE A 122 13.39 0.78 0.20
N MET A 123 13.82 -0.02 1.17
CA MET A 123 15.17 0.05 1.73
C MET A 123 16.10 -0.85 0.92
N ASP A 124 17.27 -0.36 0.57
CA ASP A 124 18.34 -1.17 -0.04
C ASP A 124 19.21 -1.85 1.04
N ASP A 125 20.20 -2.63 0.60
CA ASP A 125 21.15 -3.32 1.49
C ASP A 125 22.06 -2.38 2.28
N ASP A 126 22.21 -1.13 1.83
CA ASP A 126 22.95 -0.09 2.55
C ASP A 126 22.09 0.58 3.65
N GLY A 127 20.82 0.16 3.79
CA GLY A 127 19.88 0.70 4.76
C GLY A 127 19.28 2.06 4.35
N ILE A 128 19.40 2.44 3.08
CA ILE A 128 18.89 3.71 2.55
C ILE A 128 17.47 3.50 2.06
N TRP A 129 16.54 4.33 2.57
CA TRP A 129 15.14 4.32 2.16
C TRP A 129 14.92 5.16 0.90
N HIS A 130 14.32 4.55 -0.11
CA HIS A 130 13.91 5.19 -1.35
C HIS A 130 12.39 5.23 -1.48
N ASN A 131 11.87 6.24 -2.18
CA ASN A 131 10.46 6.34 -2.56
C ASN A 131 9.51 6.20 -1.34
N GLU A 132 9.87 6.84 -0.23
CA GLU A 132 9.05 6.84 0.98
C GLU A 132 7.71 7.56 0.71
N PRO A 133 6.55 6.90 0.97
CA PRO A 133 5.25 7.50 0.75
C PRO A 133 5.05 8.72 1.67
N LYS A 134 4.83 9.89 1.06
CA LYS A 134 4.55 11.13 1.77
C LYS A 134 3.06 11.40 1.82
N PHE A 135 2.58 11.87 2.97
CA PHE A 135 1.20 12.29 3.13
C PHE A 135 0.87 13.45 2.16
N ILE A 136 -0.30 13.36 1.51
CA ILE A 136 -0.80 14.38 0.59
C ILE A 136 -2.04 15.05 1.14
N SER A 137 -3.07 14.27 1.45
CA SER A 137 -4.35 14.81 1.92
C SER A 137 -5.21 13.76 2.61
N ILE A 138 -6.21 14.25 3.34
CA ILE A 138 -7.36 13.47 3.80
C ILE A 138 -8.57 14.00 3.02
N ILE A 139 -9.39 13.07 2.53
CA ILE A 139 -10.70 13.38 1.98
C ILE A 139 -11.73 12.90 3.00
N ASN A 140 -12.58 13.82 3.46
CA ASN A 140 -13.67 13.53 4.36
C ASN A 140 -14.98 14.08 3.78
N SER A 141 -15.94 13.19 3.50
CA SER A 141 -17.23 13.56 2.91
C SER A 141 -18.28 13.95 3.95
N ASN A 142 -18.18 13.45 5.19
CA ASN A 142 -19.20 13.50 6.25
C ASN A 142 -20.64 13.13 5.77
N ASN A 143 -20.75 12.38 4.68
CA ASN A 143 -22.04 12.05 4.06
C ASN A 143 -22.62 10.73 4.59
N SER A 144 -21.84 9.98 5.38
CA SER A 144 -22.28 8.70 5.92
C SER A 144 -21.79 8.47 7.36
N THR A 145 -22.30 7.41 7.99
CA THR A 145 -21.86 6.98 9.33
C THR A 145 -21.25 5.57 9.24
N PRO A 146 -20.08 5.44 8.59
CA PRO A 146 -19.52 4.13 8.31
C PRO A 146 -19.08 3.46 9.61
N ILE A 147 -18.91 2.15 9.56
CA ILE A 147 -18.20 1.41 10.61
C ILE A 147 -16.73 1.50 10.25
N PHE A 148 -15.90 2.08 11.11
CA PHE A 148 -14.47 2.18 10.87
C PHE A 148 -13.73 0.95 11.36
N SER A 149 -12.62 0.67 10.68
CA SER A 149 -11.66 -0.34 11.02
C SER A 149 -10.67 0.21 12.04
N LYS A 150 -10.83 -0.18 13.31
CA LYS A 150 -9.90 0.17 14.39
C LYS A 150 -8.41 -0.05 14.05
N PRO A 151 -7.98 -1.20 13.48
CA PRO A 151 -6.55 -1.42 13.20
C PRO A 151 -6.02 -0.50 12.10
N HIS A 152 -6.87 -0.08 11.17
CA HIS A 152 -6.47 0.75 10.04
C HIS A 152 -6.54 2.24 10.37
N LEU A 153 -7.38 2.66 11.33
CA LEU A 153 -7.23 3.97 11.96
C LEU A 153 -5.90 4.06 12.73
N THR A 154 -5.58 3.04 13.53
CA THR A 154 -4.26 2.94 14.20
C THR A 154 -3.11 2.99 13.20
N LEU A 155 -3.22 2.29 12.07
CA LEU A 155 -2.22 2.37 10.99
C LEU A 155 -2.01 3.80 10.54
N LEU A 156 -3.07 4.55 10.26
CA LEU A 156 -2.96 5.95 9.82
C LEU A 156 -2.30 6.84 10.88
N THR A 157 -2.58 6.60 12.17
CA THR A 157 -1.85 7.25 13.28
C THR A 157 -0.36 6.92 13.25
N LYS A 158 0.01 5.65 13.03
CA LYS A 158 1.42 5.24 12.91
C LYS A 158 2.10 5.82 11.66
N LEU A 159 1.34 6.12 10.61
CA LEU A 159 1.80 6.82 9.41
C LEU A 159 1.83 8.36 9.57
N GLY A 160 1.58 8.87 10.78
CA GLY A 160 1.71 10.29 11.11
C GLY A 160 0.45 11.12 10.89
N ILE A 161 -0.71 10.51 10.63
CA ILE A 161 -1.98 11.22 10.56
C ILE A 161 -2.57 11.35 11.97
N PRO A 162 -2.81 12.57 12.49
CA PRO A 162 -3.39 12.76 13.81
C PRO A 162 -4.89 12.42 13.78
N ILE A 163 -5.22 11.14 13.94
CA ILE A 163 -6.59 10.65 14.07
C ILE A 163 -6.99 10.65 15.55
N ASP A 164 -8.08 11.33 15.86
CA ASP A 164 -8.73 11.21 17.16
C ASP A 164 -9.77 10.08 17.11
N ASN A 165 -9.45 8.95 17.74
CA ASN A 165 -10.32 7.78 17.78
C ASN A 165 -11.68 8.04 18.46
N PHE A 166 -11.81 9.11 19.27
CA PHE A 166 -13.09 9.50 19.87
C PHE A 166 -14.07 10.11 18.86
N GLN A 167 -13.60 10.49 17.66
CA GLN A 167 -14.45 11.03 16.59
C GLN A 167 -15.22 9.94 15.82
N HIS A 168 -14.96 8.66 16.10
CA HIS A 168 -15.53 7.54 15.35
C HIS A 168 -16.44 6.69 16.23
N ASP A 169 -17.75 6.91 16.12
CA ASP A 169 -18.77 6.26 16.96
C ASP A 169 -18.89 4.74 16.78
N LYS A 170 -18.54 4.22 15.59
CA LYS A 170 -18.68 2.80 15.23
C LYS A 170 -17.33 2.23 14.81
N LEU A 171 -16.77 1.35 15.62
CA LEU A 171 -15.47 0.70 15.39
C LEU A 171 -15.62 -0.82 15.28
N ALA A 172 -14.84 -1.43 14.39
CA ALA A 172 -14.73 -2.87 14.21
C ALA A 172 -13.26 -3.34 14.21
N GLY A 173 -13.08 -4.57 14.68
CA GLY A 173 -11.78 -5.25 14.72
C GLY A 173 -10.89 -4.85 15.90
N ASN A 174 -9.75 -5.53 15.99
CA ASN A 174 -8.76 -5.31 17.06
C ASN A 174 -7.93 -4.05 16.84
N SER A 175 -7.26 -3.54 17.87
CA SER A 175 -6.57 -2.25 17.79
C SER A 175 -5.32 -2.22 16.91
N GLU A 176 -4.63 -3.34 16.75
CA GLU A 176 -3.34 -3.38 16.04
C GLU A 176 -3.48 -3.89 14.60
N PRO A 177 -2.93 -3.16 13.61
CA PRO A 177 -2.84 -3.66 12.24
C PRO A 177 -1.83 -4.80 12.13
N SER A 178 -2.12 -5.78 11.27
CA SER A 178 -1.15 -6.81 10.91
C SER A 178 -0.14 -6.23 9.93
N ILE A 179 1.06 -5.93 10.41
CA ILE A 179 2.18 -5.38 9.64
C ILE A 179 3.30 -6.42 9.58
N ARG A 180 3.99 -6.52 8.44
CA ARG A 180 5.16 -7.38 8.26
C ARG A 180 6.25 -6.65 7.51
N MET A 181 7.49 -7.11 7.69
CA MET A 181 8.61 -6.76 6.82
C MET A 181 8.78 -7.86 5.77
N VAL A 182 9.07 -7.47 4.52
CA VAL A 182 9.29 -8.38 3.40
C VAL A 182 10.64 -8.06 2.78
N VAL A 183 11.38 -9.11 2.44
CA VAL A 183 12.64 -9.08 1.68
C VAL A 183 12.35 -9.58 0.26
N ARG A 184 12.89 -8.93 -0.76
CA ARG A 184 12.80 -9.35 -2.16
C ARG A 184 14.16 -9.20 -2.84
N ASP A 185 14.48 -10.15 -3.71
CA ASP A 185 15.65 -10.14 -4.59
C ASP A 185 15.41 -9.34 -5.89
#